data_AF-A0A7S0I2K0-F1
#
_entry.id   AF-A0A7S0I2K0-F1
#
_cell.length_a   1.000
_cell.length_b   1.000
_cell.length_c   1.000
_cell.angle_alpha   90.00
_cell.angle_beta   90.00
_cell.angle_gamma   90.00
#
_symmetry.space_group_name_H-M   'P 1'
#
loop_
_entity.id
_entity.type
_entity.pdbx_description
1 polymer ?
#
loop_
_entity_poly.entity_id
_entity_poly.type
_entity_poly.pdbx_seq_one_letter_code
_entity_poly.pdbx_strand_id
1 'polypeptide(L)'
;MLSIVSVQSTAFAGSAMGSSKVAPQMKAPAQAEFAYGLPGGDNILGEFDPAGFMAGKSKLEVYRLREAELAHGRVSMLAAVGFLVQEKFHPLFSGDGGPAIDQFAKLPVIMWPLITIFIGGCESLRISKGWSNPNEPEHVFQKLLDNYVPGDIGFDPLGLKPTDPAEFRIMQTKELQNGRLGMLAAAGFLAQEAVSDTTWGTYWGLPDL
;
A
#
# COMPACT_ATOMS: atom_id res chain seq x y z
N MET A 1 44.21 -47.77 33.02
CA MET A 1 42.97 -48.19 33.72
C MET A 1 41.91 -47.14 33.44
N LEU A 2 40.71 -47.59 33.05
CA LEU A 2 39.35 -47.04 33.28
C LEU A 2 39.16 -45.50 33.32
N SER A 3 38.12 -44.89 32.75
CA SER A 3 36.96 -45.37 32.01
C SER A 3 36.30 -44.16 31.32
N ILE A 4 35.73 -44.41 30.15
CA ILE A 4 34.75 -43.55 29.48
C ILE A 4 33.56 -43.34 30.42
N VAL A 5 33.15 -42.09 30.63
CA VAL A 5 31.81 -41.76 31.14
C VAL A 5 31.17 -40.79 30.18
N SER A 6 30.27 -41.36 29.38
CA SER A 6 29.24 -40.69 28.60
C SER A 6 28.28 -39.94 29.52
N VAL A 7 28.07 -38.64 29.26
CA VAL A 7 26.88 -37.95 29.78
C VAL A 7 25.80 -38.04 28.70
N GLN A 8 24.85 -38.94 28.94
CA GLN A 8 23.66 -39.14 28.13
C GLN A 8 22.67 -38.00 28.27
N SER A 9 21.96 -37.79 27.18
CA SER A 9 20.79 -36.94 26.98
C SER A 9 19.73 -37.08 28.09
N THR A 10 19.33 -35.95 28.67
CA THR A 10 18.00 -35.79 29.25
C THR A 10 17.15 -34.97 28.28
N ALA A 11 16.28 -35.67 27.57
CA ALA A 11 15.24 -35.12 26.73
C ALA A 11 14.29 -34.24 27.56
N PHE A 12 14.07 -33.02 27.12
CA PHE A 12 12.90 -32.25 27.52
C PHE A 12 11.86 -32.38 26.39
N ALA A 13 10.91 -33.30 26.59
CA ALA A 13 9.77 -33.49 25.71
C ALA A 13 8.79 -32.32 25.93
N GLY A 14 8.92 -31.27 25.13
CA GLY A 14 7.88 -30.26 24.96
C GLY A 14 6.89 -30.76 23.91
N SER A 15 5.69 -31.09 24.36
CA SER A 15 4.56 -31.53 23.53
C SER A 15 4.28 -30.56 22.38
N ALA A 16 4.30 -31.08 21.16
CA ALA A 16 3.73 -30.41 20.00
C ALA A 16 2.22 -30.20 20.21
N MET A 17 1.79 -28.95 20.23
CA MET A 17 0.38 -28.58 20.04
C MET A 17 0.37 -27.32 19.20
N GLY A 18 -0.40 -27.37 18.11
CA GLY A 18 -0.20 -26.53 16.95
C GLY A 18 -0.62 -25.08 17.11
N SER A 19 -0.02 -24.25 16.29
CA SER A 19 -0.76 -23.26 15.51
C SER A 19 0.04 -23.04 14.22
N SER A 20 -0.13 -23.96 13.26
CA SER A 20 0.22 -23.65 11.89
C SER A 20 -0.75 -22.56 11.46
N LYS A 21 -0.32 -21.31 11.51
CA LYS A 21 -0.98 -20.23 10.80
C LYS A 21 -0.78 -20.53 9.32
N VAL A 22 -1.69 -21.33 8.76
CA VAL A 22 -1.81 -21.53 7.32
C VAL A 22 -2.09 -20.16 6.74
N ALA A 23 -1.05 -19.55 6.16
CA ALA A 23 -1.23 -18.41 5.28
C ALA A 23 -2.28 -18.80 4.24
N PRO A 24 -3.29 -17.97 3.96
CA PRO A 24 -4.32 -18.32 3.00
C PRO A 24 -3.65 -18.49 1.64
N GLN A 25 -3.48 -19.74 1.21
CA GLN A 25 -3.02 -20.01 -0.14
C GLN A 25 -4.14 -19.62 -1.08
N MET A 26 -3.94 -18.53 -1.81
CA MET A 26 -4.78 -18.17 -2.94
C MET A 26 -4.73 -19.34 -3.93
N LYS A 27 -5.92 -19.86 -4.25
CA LYS A 27 -6.15 -20.77 -5.37
C LYS A 27 -5.37 -20.26 -6.58
N ALA A 28 -4.48 -21.09 -7.14
CA ALA A 28 -3.69 -20.71 -8.30
C ALA A 28 -4.64 -20.24 -9.42
N PRO A 29 -4.56 -18.97 -9.86
CA PRO A 29 -5.45 -18.48 -10.90
C PRO A 29 -5.03 -19.12 -12.21
N ALA A 30 -5.98 -19.75 -12.89
CA ALA A 30 -5.79 -20.18 -14.27
C ALA A 30 -5.53 -18.92 -15.13
N GLN A 31 -4.65 -19.02 -16.14
CA GLN A 31 -4.33 -17.92 -17.08
C GLN A 31 -5.55 -17.21 -17.71
N ALA A 32 -6.76 -17.77 -17.59
CA ALA A 32 -7.99 -17.28 -18.18
C ALA A 32 -8.77 -16.27 -17.32
N GLU A 33 -8.36 -15.98 -16.08
CA GLU A 33 -9.03 -15.03 -15.19
C GLU A 33 -8.38 -13.64 -15.27
N PHE A 34 -9.17 -12.57 -15.37
CA PHE A 34 -8.66 -11.20 -15.49
C PHE A 34 -7.70 -10.83 -14.36
N ALA A 35 -6.56 -10.25 -14.73
CA ALA A 35 -5.45 -9.94 -13.84
C ALA A 35 -5.01 -11.12 -12.94
N TYR A 36 -5.15 -12.37 -13.41
CA TYR A 36 -4.86 -13.59 -12.64
C TYR A 36 -5.68 -13.67 -11.33
N GLY A 37 -6.96 -13.32 -11.35
CA GLY A 37 -7.85 -13.45 -10.18
C GLY A 37 -7.53 -12.48 -9.04
N LEU A 38 -6.83 -11.37 -9.35
CA LEU A 38 -6.59 -10.28 -8.39
C LEU A 38 -7.89 -9.51 -8.10
N PRO A 39 -8.12 -9.09 -6.84
CA PRO A 39 -9.32 -8.33 -6.47
C PRO A 39 -9.40 -6.99 -7.22
N GLY A 40 -10.62 -6.53 -7.52
CA GLY A 40 -10.87 -5.24 -8.19
C GLY A 40 -11.31 -5.30 -9.66
N GLY A 41 -11.48 -6.50 -10.22
CA GLY A 41 -12.18 -6.73 -11.49
C GLY A 41 -13.70 -6.51 -11.38
N ASP A 42 -14.27 -6.83 -10.21
CA ASP A 42 -15.69 -6.65 -9.88
C ASP A 42 -16.03 -5.18 -9.58
N ASN A 43 -15.97 -4.33 -10.59
CA ASN A 43 -16.37 -2.93 -10.48
C ASN A 43 -17.55 -2.63 -11.43
N ILE A 44 -18.11 -1.42 -11.34
CA ILE A 44 -19.29 -1.01 -12.13
C ILE A 44 -19.02 -1.08 -13.64
N LEU A 45 -17.76 -0.95 -14.06
CA LEU A 45 -17.31 -1.03 -15.45
C LEU A 45 -16.83 -2.45 -15.84
N GLY A 46 -16.85 -3.40 -14.89
CA GLY A 46 -16.29 -4.74 -15.04
C GLY A 46 -14.76 -4.75 -15.22
N GLU A 47 -14.27 -5.70 -16.02
CA GLU A 47 -12.86 -5.87 -16.36
C GLU A 47 -12.35 -4.73 -17.27
N PHE A 48 -12.00 -3.61 -16.65
CA PHE A 48 -11.58 -2.40 -17.36
C PHE A 48 -10.10 -2.44 -17.76
N ASP A 49 -9.81 -2.90 -18.98
CA ASP A 49 -8.52 -2.74 -19.67
C ASP A 49 -8.73 -2.45 -21.18
N PRO A 50 -9.27 -1.27 -21.56
CA PRO A 50 -9.57 -0.97 -22.96
C PRO A 50 -8.32 -0.80 -23.84
N ALA A 51 -7.17 -0.49 -23.23
CA ALA A 51 -5.90 -0.29 -23.93
C ALA A 51 -5.03 -1.56 -24.00
N GLY A 52 -5.46 -2.65 -23.37
CA GLY A 52 -4.76 -3.94 -23.39
C GLY A 52 -3.41 -3.89 -22.68
N PHE A 53 -3.24 -3.06 -21.65
CA PHE A 53 -1.97 -2.96 -20.93
C PHE A 53 -1.60 -4.26 -20.21
N MET A 54 -2.55 -5.16 -19.99
CA MET A 54 -2.31 -6.46 -19.35
C MET A 54 -2.05 -7.59 -20.36
N ALA A 55 -2.33 -7.36 -21.65
CA ALA A 55 -2.18 -8.38 -22.69
C ALA A 55 -0.69 -8.79 -22.84
N GLY A 56 -0.42 -10.09 -22.73
CA GLY A 56 0.92 -10.65 -22.91
C GLY A 56 1.91 -10.42 -21.75
N LYS A 57 1.46 -9.84 -20.62
CA LYS A 57 2.32 -9.62 -19.45
C LYS A 57 2.41 -10.86 -18.54
N SER A 58 3.58 -11.06 -17.96
CA SER A 58 3.80 -12.11 -16.97
C SER A 58 3.03 -11.83 -15.67
N LYS A 59 2.74 -12.88 -14.90
CA LYS A 59 2.05 -12.78 -13.61
C LYS A 59 2.70 -11.76 -12.66
N LEU A 60 4.03 -11.76 -12.58
CA LEU A 60 4.79 -10.85 -11.73
C LEU A 60 4.68 -9.39 -12.16
N GLU A 61 4.64 -9.12 -13.47
CA GLU A 61 4.44 -7.77 -13.97
C GLU A 61 3.02 -7.25 -13.68
N VAL A 62 2.01 -8.11 -13.81
CA VAL A 62 0.63 -7.79 -13.43
C VAL A 62 0.53 -7.52 -11.93
N TYR A 63 1.20 -8.31 -11.10
CA TYR A 63 1.25 -8.13 -9.65
C TYR A 63 1.98 -6.84 -9.27
N ARG A 64 3.04 -6.47 -10.01
CA ARG A 64 3.74 -5.20 -9.86
C ARG A 64 2.84 -4.01 -10.18
N LEU A 65 2.08 -4.07 -11.27
CA LEU A 65 1.11 -3.02 -11.62
C LEU A 65 0.03 -2.87 -10.54
N ARG A 66 -0.39 -3.98 -9.94
CA ARG A 66 -1.32 -3.96 -8.81
C ARG A 66 -0.74 -3.31 -7.56
N GLU A 67 0.49 -3.66 -7.21
CA GLU A 67 1.21 -3.04 -6.09
C GLU A 67 1.38 -1.53 -6.32
N ALA A 68 1.67 -1.12 -7.55
CA ALA A 68 1.73 0.29 -7.92
C ALA A 68 0.36 0.98 -7.76
N GLU A 69 -0.72 0.37 -8.27
CA GLU A 69 -2.09 0.88 -8.13
C GLU A 69 -2.46 1.08 -6.65
N LEU A 70 -2.16 0.10 -5.80
CA LEU A 70 -2.45 0.17 -4.37
C LEU A 70 -1.61 1.24 -3.65
N ALA A 71 -0.33 1.37 -3.97
CA ALA A 71 0.52 2.41 -3.39
C ALA A 71 0.02 3.82 -3.76
N HIS A 72 -0.31 4.06 -5.04
CA HIS A 72 -0.86 5.34 -5.48
C HIS A 72 -2.25 5.61 -4.89
N GLY A 73 -3.10 4.58 -4.81
CA GLY A 73 -4.42 4.69 -4.18
C GLY A 73 -4.32 5.09 -2.70
N ARG A 74 -3.43 4.45 -1.93
CA ARG A 74 -3.21 4.78 -0.50
C ARG A 74 -2.70 6.21 -0.31
N VAL A 75 -1.69 6.62 -1.07
CA VAL A 75 -1.14 7.99 -1.00
C VAL A 75 -2.21 9.02 -1.40
N SER A 76 -3.00 8.74 -2.44
CA SER A 76 -4.01 9.67 -2.93
C SER A 76 -5.22 9.79 -2.00
N MET A 77 -5.62 8.72 -1.32
CA MET A 77 -6.66 8.79 -0.28
C MET A 77 -6.22 9.69 0.88
N LEU A 78 -4.96 9.56 1.33
CA LEU A 78 -4.41 10.43 2.37
C LEU A 78 -4.28 11.88 1.88
N ALA A 79 -3.87 12.09 0.62
CA ALA A 79 -3.80 13.41 0.02
C ALA A 79 -5.19 14.07 -0.03
N ALA A 80 -6.21 13.39 -0.57
CA ALA A 80 -7.56 13.94 -0.68
C ALA A 80 -8.16 14.32 0.67
N VAL A 81 -7.98 13.49 1.70
CA VAL A 81 -8.39 13.84 3.08
C VAL A 81 -7.54 15.00 3.63
N GLY A 82 -6.25 15.00 3.34
CA GLY A 82 -5.32 16.07 3.70
C GLY A 82 -5.76 17.43 3.18
N PHE A 83 -6.06 17.55 1.88
CA PHE A 83 -6.58 18.78 1.27
C PHE A 83 -7.83 19.30 2.00
N LEU A 84 -8.84 18.43 2.22
CA LEU A 84 -10.09 18.83 2.87
C LEU A 84 -9.92 19.27 4.33
N VAL A 85 -9.01 18.63 5.07
CA VAL A 85 -8.76 18.96 6.48
C VAL A 85 -7.87 20.19 6.58
N GLN A 86 -6.82 20.27 5.79
CA GLN A 86 -5.84 21.35 5.85
C GLN A 86 -6.50 22.68 5.51
N GLU A 87 -7.34 22.78 4.49
CA GLU A 87 -8.04 24.04 4.18
C GLU A 87 -8.86 24.62 5.35
N LYS A 88 -9.31 23.79 6.29
CA LYS A 88 -10.19 24.21 7.40
C LYS A 88 -9.51 24.22 8.77
N PHE A 89 -8.47 23.42 8.96
CA PHE A 89 -7.87 23.19 10.27
C PHE A 89 -6.36 22.89 10.18
N HIS A 90 -5.56 23.78 10.78
CA HIS A 90 -4.11 23.69 10.83
C HIS A 90 -3.61 23.56 12.29
N PRO A 91 -3.39 22.34 12.82
CA PRO A 91 -3.05 22.15 14.23
C PRO A 91 -1.56 22.30 14.58
N LEU A 92 -0.64 22.18 13.62
CA LEU A 92 0.80 21.98 13.90
C LEU A 92 1.73 23.06 13.33
N PHE A 93 1.25 23.96 12.46
CA PHE A 93 2.01 25.05 11.85
C PHE A 93 1.14 26.30 11.76
N SER A 94 1.74 27.49 11.71
CA SER A 94 1.01 28.74 11.46
C SER A 94 0.37 28.65 10.08
N GLY A 95 -0.91 28.27 10.08
CA GLY A 95 -1.74 28.12 8.89
C GLY A 95 -1.98 29.48 8.26
N ASP A 96 -0.99 29.98 7.54
CA ASP A 96 -1.17 31.12 6.66
C ASP A 96 -2.16 30.66 5.60
N GLY A 97 -3.40 31.18 5.68
CA GLY A 97 -4.47 30.87 4.76
C GLY A 97 -4.02 31.01 3.30
N GLY A 98 -4.54 30.14 2.45
CA GLY A 98 -4.18 30.05 1.04
C GLY A 98 -4.19 28.61 0.53
N PRO A 99 -3.95 28.41 -0.78
CA PRO A 99 -3.99 27.10 -1.43
C PRO A 99 -3.09 26.06 -0.73
N ALA A 100 -3.59 24.84 -0.56
CA ALA A 100 -2.86 23.79 0.13
C ALA A 100 -1.57 23.40 -0.60
N ILE A 101 -1.50 23.61 -1.92
CA ILE A 101 -0.30 23.37 -2.75
C ILE A 101 0.92 24.16 -2.28
N ASP A 102 0.74 25.40 -1.80
CA ASP A 102 1.84 26.28 -1.41
C ASP A 102 2.30 26.03 0.04
N GLN A 103 1.50 25.34 0.83
CA GLN A 103 1.78 25.13 2.25
C GLN A 103 2.96 24.19 2.47
N PHE A 104 3.17 23.22 1.57
CA PHE A 104 4.28 22.29 1.67
C PHE A 104 5.65 23.00 1.50
N ALA A 105 5.72 23.98 0.60
CA ALA A 105 6.94 24.78 0.39
C ALA A 105 7.27 25.71 1.56
N LYS A 106 6.26 26.13 2.33
CA LYS A 106 6.40 27.01 3.50
C LYS A 106 6.85 26.27 4.77
N LEU A 107 6.94 24.94 4.75
CA LEU A 107 7.40 24.16 5.91
C LEU A 107 8.83 24.53 6.31
N PRO A 108 9.15 24.52 7.62
CA PRO A 108 10.50 24.80 8.08
C PRO A 108 11.48 23.79 7.48
N VAL A 109 12.67 24.25 7.08
CA VAL A 109 13.66 23.46 6.32
C VAL A 109 13.99 22.12 6.97
N ILE A 110 13.92 22.02 8.30
CA ILE A 110 14.17 20.77 9.05
C ILE A 110 13.11 19.68 8.79
N MET A 111 11.89 20.04 8.39
CA MET A 111 10.83 19.06 8.10
C MET A 111 11.09 18.29 6.81
N TRP A 112 11.73 18.91 5.81
CA TRP A 112 12.07 18.27 4.54
C TRP A 112 12.92 16.99 4.70
N PRO A 113 14.09 17.02 5.38
CA PRO A 113 14.87 15.81 5.60
C PRO A 113 14.14 14.84 6.54
N LEU A 114 13.38 15.31 7.53
CA LEU A 114 12.65 14.44 8.45
C LEU A 114 11.55 13.63 7.73
N ILE A 115 10.73 14.30 6.91
CA ILE A 115 9.70 13.66 6.08
C ILE A 115 10.35 12.70 5.10
N THR A 116 11.44 13.12 4.44
CA THR A 116 12.17 12.26 3.48
C THR A 116 12.72 11.01 4.15
N ILE A 117 13.34 11.11 5.33
CA ILE A 117 13.86 9.96 6.08
C ILE A 117 12.71 9.06 6.55
N PHE A 118 11.61 9.64 7.02
CA PHE A 118 10.45 8.88 7.47
C PHE A 118 9.82 8.08 6.33
N ILE A 119 9.51 8.74 5.21
CA ILE A 119 8.97 8.09 4.01
C ILE A 119 9.98 7.06 3.48
N GLY A 120 11.26 7.41 3.40
CA GLY A 120 12.33 6.51 2.98
C GLY A 120 12.45 5.28 3.88
N GLY A 121 12.26 5.42 5.19
CA GLY A 121 12.23 4.31 6.15
C GLY A 121 11.02 3.40 5.94
N CYS A 122 9.83 3.97 5.77
CA CYS A 122 8.62 3.20 5.45
C CYS A 122 8.75 2.44 4.11
N GLU A 123 9.29 3.09 3.09
CA GLU A 123 9.57 2.47 1.79
C GLU A 123 10.64 1.39 1.88
N SER A 124 11.68 1.58 2.70
CA SER A 124 12.72 0.56 2.92
C SER A 124 12.14 -0.72 3.54
N LEU A 125 11.22 -0.60 4.49
CA LEU A 125 10.50 -1.75 5.07
C LEU A 125 9.61 -2.45 4.04
N ARG A 126 8.98 -1.69 3.13
CA ARG A 126 8.19 -2.24 2.03
C ARG A 126 9.07 -3.00 1.02
N ILE A 127 10.20 -2.41 0.64
CA ILE A 127 11.18 -3.01 -0.29
C ILE A 127 11.70 -4.33 0.25
N SER A 128 12.08 -4.35 1.53
CA SER A 128 12.61 -5.57 2.18
C SER A 128 11.61 -6.74 2.23
N LYS A 129 10.31 -6.48 2.14
CA LYS A 129 9.25 -7.52 2.23
C LYS A 129 8.71 -7.95 0.87
N GLY A 130 8.60 -7.03 -0.08
CA GLY A 130 7.91 -7.28 -1.35
C GLY A 130 8.82 -7.49 -2.56
N TRP A 131 10.08 -7.07 -2.50
CA TRP A 131 10.98 -7.03 -3.65
C TRP A 131 12.18 -7.98 -3.49
N SER A 132 12.67 -8.51 -4.62
CA SER A 132 13.85 -9.36 -4.62
C SER A 132 15.10 -8.58 -4.20
N ASN A 133 15.95 -9.22 -3.38
CA ASN A 133 17.18 -8.59 -2.91
C ASN A 133 18.17 -8.42 -4.09
N PRO A 134 18.94 -7.30 -4.12
CA PRO A 134 19.95 -7.07 -5.15
C PRO A 134 21.08 -8.12 -5.19
N ASN A 135 21.21 -8.94 -4.13
CA ASN A 135 22.29 -9.92 -3.96
C ASN A 135 21.94 -11.32 -4.49
N GLU A 136 20.74 -11.54 -5.03
CA GLU A 136 20.33 -12.83 -5.58
C GLU A 136 20.72 -12.96 -7.08
N PRO A 137 21.19 -14.14 -7.53
CA PRO A 137 21.67 -14.32 -8.90
C PRO A 137 20.58 -14.18 -9.98
N GLU A 138 19.30 -14.23 -9.61
CA GLU A 138 18.15 -13.96 -10.48
C GLU A 138 17.51 -12.57 -10.23
N HIS A 139 18.30 -11.62 -9.75
CA HIS A 139 17.82 -10.25 -9.55
C HIS A 139 17.51 -9.59 -10.90
N VAL A 140 16.22 -9.43 -11.18
CA VAL A 140 15.73 -8.53 -12.21
C VAL A 140 15.29 -7.25 -11.50
N PHE A 141 15.78 -6.10 -11.99
CA PHE A 141 15.34 -4.79 -11.51
C PHE A 141 13.81 -4.74 -11.53
N GLN A 142 13.20 -4.43 -10.39
CA GLN A 142 11.75 -4.38 -10.22
C GLN A 142 11.01 -5.74 -10.36
N LYS A 143 11.54 -6.83 -9.80
CA LYS A 143 10.82 -8.10 -9.62
C LYS A 143 10.22 -8.22 -8.21
N LEU A 144 8.92 -8.50 -8.13
CA LEU A 144 8.26 -8.88 -6.88
C LEU A 144 8.62 -10.33 -6.52
N LEU A 145 8.67 -10.64 -5.23
CA LEU A 145 8.81 -12.02 -4.74
C LEU A 145 7.60 -12.88 -5.15
N ASP A 146 7.83 -14.12 -5.57
CA ASP A 146 6.77 -15.03 -6.05
C ASP A 146 5.74 -15.40 -4.97
N ASN A 147 6.13 -15.34 -3.70
CA ASN A 147 5.30 -15.63 -2.53
C ASN A 147 4.67 -14.37 -1.90
N TYR A 148 4.90 -13.18 -2.47
CA TYR A 148 4.35 -11.93 -1.96
C TYR A 148 2.96 -11.64 -2.55
N VAL A 149 2.01 -11.32 -1.67
CA VAL A 149 0.68 -10.86 -2.08
C VAL A 149 0.74 -9.34 -2.21
N PRO A 150 0.40 -8.77 -3.39
CA PRO A 150 0.39 -7.32 -3.59
C PRO A 150 -0.45 -6.60 -2.52
N GLY A 151 0.13 -5.56 -1.93
CA GLY A 151 -0.47 -4.72 -0.89
C GLY A 151 -0.37 -5.25 0.55
N ASP A 152 0.11 -6.49 0.77
CA ASP A 152 0.21 -7.12 2.09
C ASP A 152 1.61 -6.99 2.69
N ILE A 153 1.86 -5.89 3.39
CA ILE A 153 3.11 -5.63 4.11
C ILE A 153 3.18 -6.34 5.48
N GLY A 154 2.16 -7.14 5.85
CA GLY A 154 2.09 -7.82 7.15
C GLY A 154 2.02 -6.87 8.34
N PHE A 155 1.53 -5.65 8.15
CA PHE A 155 1.33 -4.65 9.20
C PHE A 155 -0.12 -4.73 9.69
N ASP A 156 -0.35 -5.53 10.73
CA ASP A 156 -1.64 -5.63 11.42
C ASP A 156 -1.45 -5.62 12.94
N PRO A 157 -1.15 -4.46 13.55
CA PRO A 157 -0.94 -4.35 14.99
C PRO A 157 -2.24 -4.52 15.80
N LEU A 158 -3.40 -4.34 15.17
CA LEU A 158 -4.72 -4.40 15.82
C LEU A 158 -5.47 -5.72 15.59
N GLY A 159 -4.92 -6.63 14.77
CA GLY A 159 -5.53 -7.93 14.48
C GLY A 159 -6.87 -7.82 13.75
N LEU A 160 -7.09 -6.73 13.01
CA LEU A 160 -8.37 -6.44 12.35
C LEU A 160 -8.49 -7.12 10.99
N LYS A 161 -7.43 -7.80 10.52
CA LYS A 161 -7.46 -8.54 9.27
C LYS A 161 -8.41 -9.75 9.42
N PRO A 162 -9.49 -9.83 8.61
CA PRO A 162 -10.36 -11.00 8.61
C PRO A 162 -9.56 -12.26 8.28
N THR A 163 -9.82 -13.35 9.01
CA THR A 163 -9.17 -14.64 8.77
C THR A 163 -9.77 -15.39 7.57
N ASP A 164 -11.00 -15.02 7.16
CA ASP A 164 -11.67 -15.59 6.00
C ASP A 164 -11.14 -14.97 4.68
N PRO A 165 -10.66 -15.79 3.72
CA PRO A 165 -10.15 -15.29 2.45
C PRO A 165 -11.18 -14.55 1.59
N ALA A 166 -12.48 -14.84 1.72
CA ALA A 166 -13.51 -14.16 0.94
C ALA A 166 -13.80 -12.75 1.50
N GLU A 167 -13.97 -12.63 2.82
CA GLU A 167 -14.09 -11.33 3.48
C GLU A 167 -12.86 -10.43 3.27
N PHE A 168 -11.66 -11.02 3.30
CA PHE A 168 -10.43 -10.28 3.01
C PHE A 168 -10.43 -9.71 1.58
N ARG A 169 -10.86 -10.48 0.59
CA ARG A 169 -11.01 -9.98 -0.79
C ARG A 169 -12.02 -8.84 -0.91
N ILE A 170 -13.13 -8.92 -0.19
CA ILE A 170 -14.14 -7.83 -0.18
C ILE A 170 -13.52 -6.55 0.38
N MET A 171 -12.72 -6.64 1.45
CA MET A 171 -12.03 -5.50 2.03
C MET A 171 -11.00 -4.90 1.05
N GLN A 172 -10.21 -5.74 0.39
CA GLN A 172 -9.25 -5.30 -0.64
C GLN A 172 -9.96 -4.59 -1.82
N THR A 173 -11.09 -5.12 -2.28
CA THR A 173 -11.86 -4.48 -3.35
C THR A 173 -12.41 -3.12 -2.92
N LYS A 174 -12.89 -2.99 -1.68
CA LYS A 174 -13.34 -1.69 -1.12
C LYS A 174 -12.20 -0.69 -1.01
N GLU A 175 -11.03 -1.11 -0.52
CA GLU A 175 -9.84 -0.27 -0.46
C GLU A 175 -9.47 0.24 -1.86
N LEU A 176 -9.47 -0.66 -2.85
CA LEU A 176 -9.11 -0.32 -4.20
C LEU A 176 -10.09 0.65 -4.87
N GLN A 177 -11.39 0.44 -4.69
CA GLN A 177 -12.42 1.33 -5.22
C GLN A 177 -12.31 2.74 -4.63
N ASN A 178 -12.08 2.85 -3.32
CA ASN A 178 -11.82 4.14 -2.67
C ASN A 178 -10.48 4.74 -3.11
N GLY A 179 -9.44 3.91 -3.32
CA GLY A 179 -8.15 4.33 -3.84
C GLY A 179 -8.24 4.95 -5.24
N ARG A 180 -9.00 4.31 -6.15
CA ARG A 180 -9.28 4.83 -7.51
C ARG A 180 -10.01 6.17 -7.46
N LEU A 181 -11.02 6.29 -6.60
CA LEU A 181 -11.72 7.56 -6.39
C LEU A 181 -10.79 8.63 -5.80
N GLY A 182 -9.97 8.25 -4.83
CA GLY A 182 -8.99 9.14 -4.19
C GLY A 182 -7.96 9.69 -5.17
N MET A 183 -7.47 8.86 -6.11
CA MET A 183 -6.57 9.31 -7.19
C MET A 183 -7.20 10.40 -8.06
N LEU A 184 -8.48 10.25 -8.42
CA LEU A 184 -9.21 11.25 -9.19
C LEU A 184 -9.49 12.52 -8.37
N ALA A 185 -9.85 12.38 -7.10
CA ALA A 185 -10.10 13.50 -6.20
C ALA A 185 -8.84 14.34 -5.98
N ALA A 186 -7.70 13.70 -5.65
CA ALA A 186 -6.43 14.40 -5.47
C ALA A 186 -5.98 15.13 -6.75
N ALA A 187 -6.10 14.49 -7.92
CA ALA A 187 -5.81 15.14 -9.19
C ALA A 187 -6.73 16.35 -9.47
N GLY A 188 -8.02 16.23 -9.14
CA GLY A 188 -8.99 17.31 -9.28
C GLY A 188 -8.70 18.51 -8.37
N PHE A 189 -8.38 18.27 -7.10
CA PHE A 189 -8.01 19.33 -6.16
C PHE A 189 -6.73 20.05 -6.62
N LEU A 190 -5.70 19.30 -7.00
CA LEU A 190 -4.45 19.88 -7.53
C LEU A 190 -4.68 20.72 -8.80
N ALA A 191 -5.49 20.22 -9.75
CA ALA A 191 -5.78 20.94 -10.98
C ALA A 191 -6.61 22.21 -10.72
N GLN A 192 -7.58 22.14 -9.79
CA GLN A 192 -8.41 23.29 -9.43
C GLN A 192 -7.58 24.38 -8.75
N GLU A 193 -6.79 24.04 -7.74
CA GLU A 193 -5.93 25.00 -7.04
C GLU A 193 -4.90 25.62 -7.99
N ALA A 194 -4.28 24.82 -8.88
CA ALA A 194 -3.27 25.32 -9.83
C ALA A 194 -3.82 26.28 -10.90
N VAL A 195 -5.13 26.23 -11.20
CA VAL A 195 -5.77 27.12 -12.19
C VAL A 195 -6.43 28.32 -11.52
N SER A 196 -7.04 28.10 -10.34
CA SER A 196 -7.89 29.09 -9.69
C SER A 196 -7.17 29.86 -8.59
N ASP A 197 -5.97 29.44 -8.18
CA ASP A 197 -5.17 29.98 -7.06
C ASP A 197 -6.01 30.23 -5.79
N THR A 198 -7.06 29.42 -5.60
CA THR A 198 -8.05 29.54 -4.52
C THR A 198 -8.27 28.17 -3.90
N THR A 199 -8.56 28.15 -2.60
CA THR A 199 -8.88 26.92 -1.86
C THR A 199 -10.10 26.25 -2.48
N TRP A 200 -10.21 24.93 -2.33
CA TRP A 200 -11.37 24.22 -2.82
C TRP A 200 -12.67 24.75 -2.21
N GLY A 201 -12.67 25.07 -0.90
CA GLY A 201 -13.77 25.72 -0.21
C GLY A 201 -14.20 27.06 -0.83
N THR A 202 -13.27 28.00 -1.03
CA THR A 202 -13.59 29.34 -1.54
C THR A 202 -14.13 29.34 -2.95
N TYR A 203 -13.62 28.47 -3.83
CA TYR A 203 -14.13 28.34 -5.19
C TYR A 203 -15.63 28.02 -5.23
N TRP A 204 -16.10 27.17 -4.31
CA TRP A 204 -17.51 26.79 -4.18
C TRP A 204 -18.32 27.70 -3.24
N GLY A 205 -17.76 28.85 -2.84
CA GLY A 205 -18.42 29.84 -1.99
C GLY A 205 -18.56 29.42 -0.52
N LEU A 206 -17.80 28.42 -0.07
CA LEU A 206 -17.66 28.12 1.35
C LEU A 206 -16.65 29.09 1.96
N PRO A 207 -16.96 29.72 3.11
CA PRO A 207 -16.00 30.59 3.77
C PRO A 207 -14.80 29.77 4.26
N ASP A 208 -13.59 30.27 3.99
CA ASP A 208 -12.40 29.89 4.74
C ASP A 208 -12.60 30.38 6.18
N LEU A 209 -12.26 29.54 7.18
CA LEU A 209 -12.40 29.87 8.60
C LEU A 209 -11.35 30.87 9.08
#